data_AF-A0A1U9MIR0-F1
#
_entry.id   AF-A0A1U9MIR0-F1
#
_cell.length_a   1.000
_cell.length_b   1.000
_cell.length_c   1.000
_cell.angle_alpha   90.00
_cell.angle_beta   90.00
_cell.angle_gamma   90.00
#
_symmetry.space_group_name_H-M   'P 1'
#
loop_
_entity.id
_entity.type
_entity.pdbx_description
1 polymer ?
#
loop_
_entity_poly.entity_id
_entity_poly.type
_entity_poly.pdbx_seq_one_letter_code
_entity_poly.pdbx_strand_id
1 'polypeptide(L)'
;MLLNFKRSWSVVISKYSQRGIFIMNKKYFSTTVSAVTLALTVAGANMSTAWAGEITYNGTQADYDTYHREDGTYVKPHGSANGNTVTIDNPDNLTEDEYKAPDTVAGASVASGNTSENTVNIKGKAKVTGDVYGAIVGDGDAEKNKVVITDGQIGGRIMGGISNKGSANNNSVDFSGGSVTGMIYGGFGTTGSSGNTVTLNGGTAAAFILGGTSSSGDVKNNSVVVKSGSYGKNIYAGYTDATGVVDNNTLTLNGGTTTALVAGGASRSGASVSNNHVIMDDSATASDIAGGFIFDGAEKGDAIGNSITISSSSKVTGAAYGGSVKGGNGTAKDNVTTISGGANVAGAGGGIAQNGTAKGNKLVINRGTVEIGHGGVSINGSASDNSVEM
;
A
#
# COMPACT_ATOMS: atom_id res chain seq x y z
N MET A 1 -63.75 55.10 22.66
CA MET A 1 -62.33 54.98 23.05
C MET A 1 -61.54 54.68 21.78
N LEU A 2 -60.73 55.67 21.35
CA LEU A 2 -59.71 55.74 20.28
C LEU A 2 -59.92 54.91 18.98
N LEU A 3 -60.39 55.53 17.87
CA LEU A 3 -59.65 56.28 16.82
C LEU A 3 -58.91 55.35 15.80
N ASN A 4 -59.41 55.17 14.57
CA ASN A 4 -59.24 56.00 13.34
C ASN A 4 -58.22 55.34 12.37
N PHE A 5 -58.26 55.38 11.02
CA PHE A 5 -59.00 56.18 10.03
C PHE A 5 -59.09 55.44 8.66
N LYS A 6 -60.20 55.73 7.97
CA LYS A 6 -60.61 55.68 6.54
C LYS A 6 -59.60 55.34 5.42
N ARG A 7 -60.02 54.47 4.49
CA ARG A 7 -60.53 54.67 3.09
C ARG A 7 -59.47 54.93 2.00
N SER A 8 -59.36 53.96 1.09
CA SER A 8 -59.60 54.01 -0.37
C SER A 8 -59.31 55.31 -1.14
N TRP A 9 -58.50 55.23 -2.21
CA TRP A 9 -58.88 55.37 -3.64
C TRP A 9 -57.66 55.65 -4.56
N SER A 10 -57.79 55.14 -5.80
CA SER A 10 -57.28 55.64 -7.09
C SER A 10 -55.80 55.55 -7.47
N VAL A 11 -55.59 54.82 -8.56
CA VAL A 11 -54.41 54.85 -9.44
C VAL A 11 -54.40 56.16 -10.23
N VAL A 12 -53.27 56.86 -10.21
CA VAL A 12 -52.92 57.91 -11.18
C VAL A 12 -51.55 57.57 -11.76
N ILE A 13 -51.51 57.35 -13.07
CA ILE A 13 -50.29 57.17 -13.85
C ILE A 13 -49.74 58.56 -14.19
N SER A 14 -48.47 58.81 -13.88
CA SER A 14 -47.71 59.98 -14.35
C SER A 14 -46.34 59.53 -14.83
N LYS A 15 -46.05 59.83 -16.10
CA LYS A 15 -44.74 59.67 -16.77
C LYS A 15 -43.77 60.73 -16.26
N TYR A 16 -42.53 60.38 -15.91
CA TYR A 16 -41.34 61.20 -16.17
C TYR A 16 -40.02 60.38 -16.12
N SER A 17 -39.52 60.07 -17.31
CA SER A 17 -38.15 60.29 -17.83
C SER A 17 -36.93 60.49 -16.90
N GLN A 18 -35.92 59.64 -17.14
CA GLN A 18 -34.45 59.81 -17.08
C GLN A 18 -33.68 59.68 -15.73
N ARG A 19 -32.83 58.62 -15.75
CA ARG A 19 -31.47 58.47 -15.18
C ARG A 19 -31.26 58.66 -13.67
N GLY A 20 -31.01 57.53 -12.99
CA GLY A 20 -30.35 57.50 -11.69
C GLY A 20 -30.54 56.16 -10.98
N ILE A 21 -29.44 55.43 -10.82
CA ILE A 21 -29.17 54.30 -9.91
C ILE A 21 -30.37 53.82 -9.07
N PHE A 22 -30.92 52.66 -9.40
CA PHE A 22 -31.85 51.93 -8.54
C PHE A 22 -31.11 50.80 -7.81
N ILE A 23 -30.92 50.99 -6.51
CA ILE A 23 -30.64 49.92 -5.56
C ILE A 23 -31.89 49.03 -5.56
N MET A 24 -31.81 47.83 -6.13
CA MET A 24 -32.89 46.85 -6.02
C MET A 24 -32.65 45.92 -4.83
N ASN A 25 -33.49 46.12 -3.82
CA ASN A 25 -33.76 45.25 -2.69
C ASN A 25 -33.74 43.77 -3.09
N LYS A 26 -32.83 43.00 -2.47
CA LYS A 26 -32.93 41.52 -2.42
C LYS A 26 -34.24 41.15 -1.71
N LYS A 27 -35.27 40.84 -2.48
CA LYS A 27 -36.44 40.13 -1.95
C LYS A 27 -36.05 38.66 -1.80
N TYR A 28 -35.72 38.26 -0.58
CA TYR A 28 -35.68 36.84 -0.21
C TYR A 28 -37.12 36.32 -0.23
N PHE A 29 -37.40 35.37 -1.12
CA PHE A 29 -38.55 34.49 -0.95
C PHE A 29 -38.09 33.31 -0.11
N SER A 30 -38.57 33.24 1.14
CA SER A 30 -38.50 32.04 1.97
C SER A 30 -39.84 31.34 1.83
N THR A 31 -39.84 30.18 1.19
CA THR A 31 -40.95 29.23 1.27
C THR A 31 -40.41 27.94 1.84
N THR A 32 -40.91 27.57 3.01
CA THR A 32 -40.75 26.24 3.60
C THR A 32 -41.42 25.24 2.67
N VAL A 33 -40.65 24.38 2.01
CA VAL A 33 -41.16 23.25 1.24
C VAL A 33 -40.67 21.98 1.91
N SER A 34 -41.63 21.21 2.42
CA SER A 34 -41.42 19.85 2.93
C SER A 34 -40.98 18.95 1.78
N ALA A 35 -39.84 18.27 1.94
CA ALA A 35 -39.33 17.17 1.13
C ALA A 35 -39.43 17.30 -0.41
N VAL A 36 -38.60 18.14 -1.04
CA VAL A 36 -38.20 17.99 -2.45
C VAL A 36 -36.76 18.48 -2.64
N THR A 37 -35.96 17.66 -3.31
CA THR A 37 -34.53 17.81 -3.66
C THR A 37 -34.17 19.19 -4.22
N LEU A 38 -33.13 19.81 -3.67
CA LEU A 38 -32.55 21.07 -4.14
C LEU A 38 -31.59 20.78 -5.31
N ALA A 39 -32.02 21.00 -6.55
CA ALA A 39 -31.11 21.04 -7.70
C ALA A 39 -30.47 22.43 -7.80
N LEU A 40 -29.18 22.52 -7.52
CA LEU A 40 -28.39 23.74 -7.67
C LEU A 40 -27.77 23.76 -9.08
N THR A 41 -28.36 24.52 -10.00
CA THR A 41 -27.80 24.73 -11.35
C THR A 41 -26.70 25.79 -11.28
N VAL A 42 -25.43 25.39 -11.26
CA VAL A 42 -24.30 26.31 -11.44
C VAL A 42 -24.01 26.42 -12.94
N ALA A 43 -24.39 27.55 -13.54
CA ALA A 43 -24.06 27.87 -14.91
C ALA A 43 -22.72 28.63 -14.97
N GLY A 44 -21.77 28.08 -15.73
CA GLY A 44 -20.76 28.87 -16.45
C GLY A 44 -19.41 29.11 -15.76
N ALA A 45 -18.54 28.09 -15.77
CA ALA A 45 -17.13 28.15 -16.20
C ALA A 45 -16.37 26.92 -15.67
N ASN A 46 -16.00 25.97 -16.55
CA ASN A 46 -15.00 24.91 -16.34
C ASN A 46 -14.84 24.33 -14.92
N MET A 47 -15.91 23.78 -14.36
CA MET A 47 -15.81 22.90 -13.20
C MET A 47 -16.31 21.51 -13.60
N SER A 48 -15.39 20.65 -14.05
CA SER A 48 -15.60 19.20 -13.94
C SER A 48 -15.62 18.88 -12.45
N THR A 49 -16.77 19.03 -11.81
CA THR A 49 -17.03 18.41 -10.50
C THR A 49 -17.35 16.95 -10.79
N ALA A 50 -16.32 16.19 -11.17
CA ALA A 50 -16.43 14.76 -11.21
C ALA A 50 -16.69 14.28 -9.78
N TRP A 51 -17.93 13.88 -9.50
CA TRP A 51 -18.28 13.26 -8.23
C TRP A 51 -17.53 11.92 -8.12
N ALA A 52 -17.07 11.60 -6.91
CA ALA A 52 -16.53 10.28 -6.61
C ALA A 52 -17.53 9.21 -7.05
N GLY A 53 -17.07 8.24 -7.84
CA GLY A 53 -17.87 7.13 -8.32
C GLY A 53 -17.93 6.01 -7.29
N GLU A 54 -19.11 5.42 -7.14
CA GLU A 54 -19.33 4.18 -6.41
C GLU A 54 -19.80 3.11 -7.39
N ILE A 55 -19.06 2.00 -7.49
CA ILE A 55 -19.37 0.86 -8.36
C ILE A 55 -19.51 -0.39 -7.48
N THR A 56 -20.56 -1.16 -7.73
CA THR A 56 -20.68 -2.54 -7.23
C THR A 56 -20.85 -3.47 -8.42
N TYR A 57 -19.99 -4.48 -8.51
CA TYR A 57 -19.97 -5.48 -9.56
C TYR A 57 -20.16 -6.86 -8.92
N ASN A 58 -21.28 -7.52 -9.21
CA ASN A 58 -21.66 -8.79 -8.59
C ASN A 58 -21.38 -10.00 -9.51
N GLY A 59 -20.77 -9.76 -10.68
CA GLY A 59 -20.46 -10.80 -11.66
C GLY A 59 -21.63 -11.26 -12.51
N THR A 60 -22.73 -10.50 -12.52
CA THR A 60 -23.90 -10.83 -13.35
C THR A 60 -23.66 -10.49 -14.82
N GLN A 61 -24.50 -11.04 -15.72
CA GLN A 61 -24.49 -10.64 -17.13
C GLN A 61 -24.76 -9.14 -17.31
N ALA A 62 -25.63 -8.54 -16.49
CA ALA A 62 -25.90 -7.11 -16.56
C ALA A 62 -24.68 -6.26 -16.17
N ASP A 63 -23.93 -6.68 -15.16
CA ASP A 63 -22.67 -6.03 -14.79
C ASP A 63 -21.66 -6.16 -15.93
N TYR A 64 -21.54 -7.36 -16.51
CA TYR A 64 -20.68 -7.59 -17.67
C TYR A 64 -21.06 -6.69 -18.85
N ASP A 65 -22.33 -6.64 -19.25
CA ASP A 65 -22.76 -5.79 -20.37
C ASP A 65 -22.49 -4.30 -20.12
N THR A 66 -22.46 -3.88 -18.85
CA THR A 66 -22.16 -2.50 -18.45
C THR A 66 -20.67 -2.17 -18.50
N TYR A 67 -19.80 -3.10 -18.09
CA TYR A 67 -18.37 -2.84 -17.85
C TYR A 67 -17.41 -3.59 -18.79
N HIS A 68 -17.92 -4.48 -19.65
CA HIS A 68 -17.12 -5.22 -20.61
C HIS A 68 -16.71 -4.36 -21.82
N ARG A 69 -15.50 -4.58 -22.31
CA ARG A 69 -14.90 -3.94 -23.48
C ARG A 69 -14.23 -5.00 -24.37
N GLU A 70 -13.90 -4.64 -25.60
CA GLU A 70 -13.28 -5.55 -26.59
C GLU A 70 -11.96 -6.19 -26.12
N ASP A 71 -11.26 -5.59 -25.16
CA ASP A 71 -9.98 -6.04 -24.59
C ASP A 71 -10.11 -6.79 -23.25
N GLY A 72 -11.32 -6.98 -22.74
CA GLY A 72 -11.59 -7.62 -21.46
C GLY A 72 -12.60 -6.85 -20.61
N THR A 73 -12.80 -7.30 -19.37
CA THR A 73 -13.66 -6.64 -18.38
C THR A 73 -12.82 -5.74 -17.49
N TYR A 74 -12.83 -4.43 -17.76
CA TYR A 74 -12.14 -3.44 -16.94
C TYR A 74 -13.14 -2.62 -16.11
N VAL A 75 -13.29 -2.98 -14.83
CA VAL A 75 -14.20 -2.32 -13.89
C VAL A 75 -13.50 -1.14 -13.22
N LYS A 76 -13.93 0.08 -13.58
CA LYS A 76 -13.44 1.33 -12.97
C LYS A 76 -14.44 2.48 -13.13
N PRO A 77 -14.32 3.54 -12.31
CA PRO A 77 -15.07 4.78 -12.51
C PRO A 77 -14.68 5.51 -13.80
N HIS A 78 -15.62 6.29 -14.33
CA HIS A 78 -15.45 7.09 -15.55
C HIS A 78 -15.19 8.58 -15.30
N GLY A 79 -15.63 9.12 -14.17
CA GLY A 79 -15.67 10.56 -13.95
C GLY A 79 -14.55 11.11 -13.08
N SER A 80 -14.28 10.51 -11.93
CA SER A 80 -13.36 11.06 -10.93
C SER A 80 -12.03 10.30 -10.88
N ALA A 81 -10.95 11.03 -10.63
CA ALA A 81 -9.62 10.49 -10.33
C ALA A 81 -9.44 10.18 -8.83
N ASN A 82 -10.34 10.65 -7.98
CA ASN A 82 -10.18 10.67 -6.53
C ASN A 82 -11.44 10.21 -5.78
N GLY A 83 -11.24 9.62 -4.61
CA GLY A 83 -12.29 9.30 -3.65
C GLY A 83 -13.25 8.19 -4.10
N ASN A 84 -12.96 7.50 -5.20
CA ASN A 84 -13.87 6.50 -5.74
C ASN A 84 -13.87 5.23 -4.90
N THR A 85 -14.99 4.50 -4.93
CA THR A 85 -15.09 3.15 -4.34
C THR A 85 -15.58 2.15 -5.38
N VAL A 86 -14.84 1.06 -5.57
CA VAL A 86 -15.23 -0.06 -6.43
C VAL A 86 -15.32 -1.32 -5.58
N THR A 87 -16.45 -2.00 -5.62
CA THR A 87 -16.68 -3.23 -4.88
C THR A 87 -16.94 -4.37 -5.86
N ILE A 88 -16.14 -5.43 -5.78
CA ILE A 88 -16.38 -6.69 -6.47
C ILE A 88 -16.86 -7.71 -5.43
N ASP A 89 -18.03 -8.30 -5.69
CA ASP A 89 -18.65 -9.29 -4.82
C ASP A 89 -19.19 -10.45 -5.66
N ASN A 90 -19.56 -11.54 -4.99
CA ASN A 90 -20.33 -12.64 -5.56
C ASN A 90 -21.33 -13.13 -4.49
N PRO A 91 -22.32 -12.29 -4.12
CA PRO A 91 -23.22 -12.59 -3.01
C PRO A 91 -24.12 -13.79 -3.31
N ASP A 92 -24.44 -14.00 -4.58
CA ASP A 92 -25.31 -15.07 -5.05
C ASP A 92 -24.57 -16.38 -5.33
N ASN A 93 -23.25 -16.44 -5.05
CA ASN A 93 -22.39 -17.60 -5.31
C ASN A 93 -22.50 -18.13 -6.75
N LEU A 94 -22.57 -17.24 -7.74
CA LEU A 94 -22.55 -17.60 -9.15
C LEU A 94 -21.30 -18.41 -9.47
N THR A 95 -21.42 -19.41 -10.34
CA THR A 95 -20.32 -20.34 -10.66
C THR A 95 -20.04 -20.41 -12.15
N GLU A 96 -18.82 -20.80 -12.51
CA GLU A 96 -18.41 -21.07 -13.89
C GLU A 96 -18.82 -19.95 -14.86
N ASP A 97 -19.61 -20.26 -15.89
CA ASP A 97 -20.03 -19.34 -16.93
C ASP A 97 -21.07 -18.31 -16.43
N GLU A 98 -21.69 -18.53 -15.28
CA GLU A 98 -22.66 -17.58 -14.70
C GLU A 98 -21.94 -16.36 -14.10
N TYR A 99 -20.78 -16.57 -13.48
CA TYR A 99 -19.99 -15.49 -12.92
C TYR A 99 -19.07 -14.89 -13.98
N LYS A 100 -19.36 -13.66 -14.38
CA LYS A 100 -18.54 -12.90 -15.33
C LYS A 100 -17.39 -12.25 -14.58
N ALA A 101 -16.24 -12.91 -14.50
CA ALA A 101 -15.10 -12.36 -13.78
C ALA A 101 -14.51 -11.10 -14.48
N PRO A 102 -14.23 -10.00 -13.74
CA PRO A 102 -13.43 -8.91 -14.28
C PRO A 102 -11.98 -9.32 -14.52
N ASP A 103 -11.37 -8.80 -15.59
CA ASP A 103 -9.94 -8.97 -15.84
C ASP A 103 -9.11 -7.96 -15.07
N THR A 104 -9.51 -6.68 -15.09
CA THR A 104 -8.85 -5.65 -14.30
C THR A 104 -9.87 -4.88 -13.47
N VAL A 105 -9.51 -4.56 -12.24
CA VAL A 105 -10.33 -3.72 -11.35
C VAL A 105 -9.47 -2.56 -10.87
N ALA A 106 -9.96 -1.33 -11.02
CA ALA A 106 -9.26 -0.16 -10.53
C ALA A 106 -10.19 0.87 -9.88
N GLY A 107 -9.79 1.41 -8.72
CA GLY A 107 -10.47 2.53 -8.10
C GLY A 107 -10.34 3.82 -8.92
N ALA A 108 -9.23 4.01 -9.62
CA ALA A 108 -9.06 5.03 -10.64
C ALA A 108 -8.04 4.61 -11.70
N SER A 109 -8.15 5.17 -12.91
CA SER A 109 -7.14 5.03 -13.95
C SER A 109 -7.06 6.30 -14.76
N VAL A 110 -5.91 6.99 -14.66
CA VAL A 110 -5.67 8.26 -15.34
C VAL A 110 -4.35 8.21 -16.11
N ALA A 111 -4.34 8.80 -17.30
CA ALA A 111 -3.12 8.94 -18.10
C ALA A 111 -2.17 9.99 -17.51
N SER A 112 -2.72 11.06 -16.95
CA SER A 112 -1.96 12.12 -16.27
C SER A 112 -2.75 12.76 -15.12
N GLY A 113 -2.02 13.38 -14.19
CA GLY A 113 -2.55 13.97 -12.97
C GLY A 113 -2.45 13.02 -11.77
N ASN A 114 -2.69 13.58 -10.58
CA ASN A 114 -2.61 12.82 -9.34
C ASN A 114 -3.94 12.10 -9.05
N THR A 115 -3.85 10.94 -8.41
CA THR A 115 -5.01 10.19 -7.91
C THR A 115 -4.89 9.98 -6.42
N SER A 116 -6.01 10.04 -5.72
CA SER A 116 -6.01 9.84 -4.28
C SER A 116 -7.31 9.31 -3.70
N GLU A 117 -7.18 8.63 -2.56
CA GLU A 117 -8.30 8.20 -1.72
C GLU A 117 -9.28 7.24 -2.43
N ASN A 118 -8.82 6.54 -3.48
CA ASN A 118 -9.62 5.53 -4.14
C ASN A 118 -9.54 4.19 -3.39
N THR A 119 -10.66 3.49 -3.30
CA THR A 119 -10.77 2.20 -2.60
C THR A 119 -11.32 1.12 -3.53
N VAL A 120 -10.66 -0.03 -3.57
CA VAL A 120 -11.21 -1.26 -4.17
C VAL A 120 -11.47 -2.29 -3.08
N ASN A 121 -12.69 -2.83 -3.02
CA ASN A 121 -13.09 -3.89 -2.10
C ASN A 121 -13.35 -5.18 -2.89
N ILE A 122 -12.68 -6.27 -2.54
CA ILE A 122 -12.97 -7.62 -3.02
C ILE A 122 -13.50 -8.45 -1.85
N LYS A 123 -14.66 -9.05 -2.04
CA LYS A 123 -15.34 -9.84 -1.01
C LYS A 123 -16.18 -10.96 -1.60
N GLY A 124 -16.65 -11.84 -0.73
CA GLY A 124 -17.37 -13.05 -1.13
C GLY A 124 -16.47 -13.98 -1.96
N LYS A 125 -17.07 -14.99 -2.59
CA LYS A 125 -16.35 -15.89 -3.52
C LYS A 125 -16.15 -15.24 -4.90
N ALA A 126 -15.88 -13.94 -4.93
CA ALA A 126 -15.61 -13.19 -6.14
C ALA A 126 -14.32 -13.68 -6.80
N LYS A 127 -14.25 -13.53 -8.12
CA LYS A 127 -13.07 -13.89 -8.92
C LYS A 127 -12.66 -12.71 -9.78
N VAL A 128 -11.38 -12.32 -9.73
CA VAL A 128 -10.75 -11.37 -10.66
C VAL A 128 -9.67 -12.15 -11.43
N THR A 129 -9.73 -12.18 -12.76
CA THR A 129 -8.78 -12.98 -13.55
C THR A 129 -7.41 -12.34 -13.67
N GLY A 130 -7.33 -11.01 -13.64
CA GLY A 130 -6.09 -10.26 -13.70
C GLY A 130 -5.87 -9.39 -12.46
N ASP A 131 -5.52 -8.13 -12.68
CA ASP A 131 -4.93 -7.26 -11.66
C ASP A 131 -5.97 -6.40 -10.90
N VAL A 132 -5.65 -6.04 -9.66
CA VAL A 132 -6.45 -5.16 -8.80
C VAL A 132 -5.61 -3.96 -8.35
N TYR A 133 -6.13 -2.75 -8.58
CA TYR A 133 -5.43 -1.50 -8.29
C TYR A 133 -6.30 -0.55 -7.47
N GLY A 134 -5.79 0.02 -6.37
CA GLY A 134 -6.46 1.17 -5.77
C GLY A 134 -6.51 2.35 -6.74
N ALA A 135 -5.39 2.63 -7.43
CA ALA A 135 -5.36 3.53 -8.58
C ALA A 135 -4.19 3.24 -9.54
N ILE A 136 -4.37 3.60 -10.81
CA ILE A 136 -3.36 3.54 -11.87
C ILE A 136 -3.10 4.95 -12.42
N VAL A 137 -1.84 5.39 -12.37
CA VAL A 137 -1.41 6.70 -12.86
C VAL A 137 -0.31 6.54 -13.91
N GLY A 138 -0.54 7.12 -15.10
CA GLY A 138 0.48 7.20 -16.14
C GLY A 138 1.56 8.24 -15.82
N ASP A 139 1.15 9.47 -15.53
CA ASP A 139 2.03 10.63 -15.26
C ASP A 139 1.50 11.48 -14.11
N GLY A 140 2.21 11.52 -12.98
CA GLY A 140 1.72 12.10 -11.72
C GLY A 140 1.82 11.11 -10.57
N ASP A 141 1.25 11.45 -9.42
CA ASP A 141 1.39 10.67 -8.18
C ASP A 141 0.12 9.87 -7.84
N ALA A 142 0.33 8.68 -7.27
CA ALA A 142 -0.73 7.85 -6.70
C ALA A 142 -0.64 7.90 -5.17
N GLU A 143 -1.60 8.55 -4.52
CA GLU A 143 -1.55 8.82 -3.08
C GLU A 143 -2.73 8.23 -2.30
N LYS A 144 -2.49 7.56 -1.17
CA LYS A 144 -3.58 7.17 -0.24
C LYS A 144 -4.67 6.29 -0.85
N ASN A 145 -4.35 5.54 -1.90
CA ASN A 145 -5.27 4.59 -2.49
C ASN A 145 -5.22 3.26 -1.74
N LYS A 146 -6.32 2.51 -1.77
CA LYS A 146 -6.53 1.35 -0.91
C LYS A 146 -7.11 0.18 -1.69
N VAL A 147 -6.60 -1.02 -1.41
CA VAL A 147 -7.27 -2.28 -1.77
C VAL A 147 -7.59 -3.05 -0.49
N VAL A 148 -8.83 -3.51 -0.35
CA VAL A 148 -9.31 -4.35 0.75
C VAL A 148 -9.81 -5.66 0.17
N ILE A 149 -9.30 -6.78 0.66
CA ILE A 149 -9.69 -8.12 0.21
C ILE A 149 -10.05 -8.93 1.44
N THR A 150 -11.32 -9.27 1.55
CA THR A 150 -11.82 -10.07 2.66
C THR A 150 -11.95 -11.54 2.32
N ASP A 151 -12.21 -11.85 1.05
CA ASP A 151 -12.22 -13.18 0.46
C ASP A 151 -12.13 -13.05 -1.08
N GLY A 152 -12.02 -14.17 -1.80
CA GLY A 152 -12.05 -14.21 -3.27
C GLY A 152 -10.79 -14.79 -3.91
N GLN A 153 -10.78 -14.83 -5.24
CA GLN A 153 -9.69 -15.37 -6.05
C GLN A 153 -9.16 -14.30 -7.01
N ILE A 154 -7.88 -13.95 -6.88
CA ILE A 154 -7.23 -12.94 -7.72
C ILE A 154 -6.10 -13.60 -8.51
N GLY A 155 -6.24 -13.59 -9.84
CA GLY A 155 -5.30 -14.19 -10.79
C GLY A 155 -4.05 -13.34 -11.07
N GLY A 156 -4.13 -12.04 -10.84
CA GLY A 156 -3.05 -11.08 -11.07
C GLY A 156 -2.46 -10.48 -9.80
N ARG A 157 -1.84 -9.32 -9.99
CA ARG A 157 -1.19 -8.51 -8.96
C ARG A 157 -2.22 -7.69 -8.20
N ILE A 158 -1.87 -7.34 -6.97
CA ILE A 158 -2.60 -6.36 -6.17
C ILE A 158 -1.70 -5.19 -5.89
N MET A 159 -2.17 -3.98 -6.15
CA MET A 159 -1.43 -2.76 -5.81
C MET A 159 -2.34 -1.75 -5.12
N GLY A 160 -1.94 -1.27 -3.94
CA GLY A 160 -2.63 -0.15 -3.30
C GLY A 160 -2.65 1.07 -4.23
N GLY A 161 -1.56 1.34 -4.95
CA GLY A 161 -1.51 2.31 -6.05
C GLY A 161 -0.26 2.16 -6.90
N ILE A 162 -0.36 2.49 -8.19
CA ILE A 162 0.77 2.51 -9.12
C ILE A 162 0.92 3.86 -9.82
N SER A 163 2.17 4.34 -9.92
CA SER A 163 2.55 5.43 -10.81
C SER A 163 3.71 5.04 -11.72
N ASN A 164 3.47 5.13 -13.03
CA ASN A 164 4.43 4.76 -14.07
C ASN A 164 5.55 5.78 -14.28
N LYS A 165 5.42 7.01 -13.74
CA LYS A 165 6.41 8.08 -13.89
C LYS A 165 6.63 8.93 -12.65
N GLY A 166 5.68 8.92 -11.72
CA GLY A 166 5.76 9.64 -10.45
C GLY A 166 5.91 8.68 -9.27
N SER A 167 5.47 9.15 -8.11
CA SER A 167 5.58 8.42 -6.85
C SER A 167 4.28 7.68 -6.52
N ALA A 168 4.39 6.62 -5.73
CA ALA A 168 3.24 5.93 -5.15
C ALA A 168 3.38 5.92 -3.62
N ASN A 169 2.71 6.86 -2.96
CA ASN A 169 2.89 7.13 -1.54
C ASN A 169 1.62 6.88 -0.72
N ASN A 170 1.79 6.40 0.51
CA ASN A 170 0.73 6.22 1.50
C ASN A 170 -0.42 5.29 1.03
N ASN A 171 -0.18 4.45 0.03
CA ASN A 171 -1.17 3.50 -0.46
C ASN A 171 -1.18 2.25 0.43
N SER A 172 -2.28 1.51 0.41
CA SER A 172 -2.47 0.38 1.33
C SER A 172 -3.13 -0.83 0.69
N VAL A 173 -2.77 -2.01 1.17
CA VAL A 173 -3.46 -3.26 0.90
C VAL A 173 -3.80 -3.94 2.22
N ASP A 174 -5.08 -4.23 2.45
CA ASP A 174 -5.55 -5.06 3.56
C ASP A 174 -6.07 -6.39 3.00
N PHE A 175 -5.36 -7.49 3.28
CA PHE A 175 -5.69 -8.84 2.80
C PHE A 175 -5.99 -9.77 3.98
N SER A 176 -7.25 -10.16 4.15
CA SER A 176 -7.69 -11.01 5.28
C SER A 176 -8.21 -12.39 4.87
N GLY A 177 -8.35 -12.68 3.58
CA GLY A 177 -8.86 -13.97 3.10
C GLY A 177 -8.78 -14.11 1.59
N GLY A 178 -9.03 -15.32 1.08
CA GLY A 178 -8.93 -15.63 -0.34
C GLY A 178 -7.54 -16.12 -0.79
N SER A 179 -7.33 -16.11 -2.11
CA SER A 179 -6.09 -16.55 -2.75
C SER A 179 -5.62 -15.59 -3.83
N VAL A 180 -4.33 -15.28 -3.84
CA VAL A 180 -3.67 -14.40 -4.81
C VAL A 180 -2.52 -15.14 -5.49
N THR A 181 -2.50 -15.17 -6.81
CA THR A 181 -1.40 -15.78 -7.56
C THR A 181 -0.29 -14.79 -7.92
N GLY A 182 -0.63 -13.50 -8.12
CA GLY A 182 0.34 -12.45 -8.41
C GLY A 182 0.97 -11.82 -7.15
N MET A 183 1.85 -10.85 -7.38
CA MET A 183 2.52 -10.11 -6.31
C MET A 183 1.60 -9.09 -5.65
N ILE A 184 1.85 -8.80 -4.38
CA ILE A 184 1.12 -7.78 -3.60
C ILE A 184 2.05 -6.61 -3.35
N TYR A 185 1.58 -5.40 -3.67
CA TYR A 185 2.29 -4.14 -3.46
C TYR A 185 1.45 -3.19 -2.62
N GLY A 186 2.00 -2.63 -1.56
CA GLY A 186 1.37 -1.47 -0.91
C GLY A 186 1.35 -0.28 -1.87
N GLY A 187 2.46 -0.01 -2.56
CA GLY A 187 2.54 0.93 -3.68
C GLY A 187 3.74 0.68 -4.60
N PHE A 188 3.61 1.05 -5.87
CA PHE A 188 4.67 0.97 -6.88
C PHE A 188 4.85 2.32 -7.58
N GLY A 189 5.98 2.99 -7.39
CA GLY A 189 6.24 4.31 -7.98
C GLY A 189 7.61 4.40 -8.61
N THR A 190 7.71 5.06 -9.77
CA THR A 190 8.99 5.19 -10.47
C THR A 190 9.98 6.08 -9.73
N THR A 191 9.54 7.24 -9.25
CA THR A 191 10.41 8.24 -8.58
C THR A 191 10.43 8.12 -7.06
N GLY A 192 9.63 7.21 -6.49
CA GLY A 192 9.66 6.91 -5.06
C GLY A 192 8.43 6.14 -4.60
N SER A 193 8.56 5.50 -3.45
CA SER A 193 7.49 4.76 -2.81
C SER A 193 7.61 4.85 -1.30
N SER A 194 6.80 5.71 -0.69
CA SER A 194 6.91 6.02 0.74
C SER A 194 5.61 5.90 1.53
N GLY A 195 5.70 5.42 2.76
CA GLY A 195 4.56 5.35 3.69
C GLY A 195 3.49 4.33 3.32
N ASN A 196 3.76 3.43 2.37
CA ASN A 196 2.79 2.42 1.95
C ASN A 196 2.69 1.29 2.96
N THR A 197 1.53 0.65 3.02
CA THR A 197 1.24 -0.42 3.99
C THR A 197 0.67 -1.66 3.34
N VAL A 198 1.06 -2.84 3.84
CA VAL A 198 0.38 -4.11 3.53
C VAL A 198 0.05 -4.82 4.83
N THR A 199 -1.22 -5.07 5.09
CA THR A 199 -1.68 -5.86 6.24
C THR A 199 -2.16 -7.22 5.75
N LEU A 200 -1.57 -8.28 6.28
CA LEU A 200 -1.91 -9.67 5.99
C LEU A 200 -2.52 -10.31 7.24
N ASN A 201 -3.79 -10.72 7.15
CA ASN A 201 -4.55 -11.30 8.27
C ASN A 201 -5.26 -12.61 7.86
N GLY A 202 -4.75 -13.30 6.86
CA GLY A 202 -5.27 -14.58 6.39
C GLY A 202 -4.97 -14.82 4.92
N GLY A 203 -5.66 -15.81 4.35
CA GLY A 203 -5.54 -16.19 2.95
C GLY A 203 -4.18 -16.77 2.57
N THR A 204 -3.94 -16.84 1.25
CA THR A 204 -2.69 -17.33 0.66
C THR A 204 -2.23 -16.41 -0.48
N ALA A 205 -0.92 -16.20 -0.59
CA ALA A 205 -0.31 -15.53 -1.74
C ALA A 205 0.89 -16.34 -2.26
N ALA A 206 0.90 -16.59 -3.58
CA ALA A 206 1.89 -17.44 -4.22
C ALA A 206 3.18 -16.71 -4.65
N ALA A 207 3.15 -15.37 -4.69
CA ALA A 207 4.26 -14.52 -5.15
C ALA A 207 4.75 -13.57 -4.05
N PHE A 208 5.68 -12.67 -4.41
CA PHE A 208 6.30 -11.71 -3.50
C PHE A 208 5.27 -10.73 -2.91
N ILE A 209 5.55 -10.28 -1.69
CA ILE A 209 4.78 -9.25 -0.99
C ILE A 209 5.72 -8.09 -0.66
N LEU A 210 5.32 -6.89 -1.06
CA LEU A 210 6.18 -5.72 -1.12
C LEU A 210 5.44 -4.52 -0.52
N GLY A 211 5.90 -3.97 0.60
CA GLY A 211 5.26 -2.81 1.23
C GLY A 211 5.30 -1.58 0.33
N GLY A 212 6.49 -1.25 -0.18
CA GLY A 212 6.70 -0.24 -1.22
C GLY A 212 7.76 -0.68 -2.22
N THR A 213 7.63 -0.23 -3.47
CA THR A 213 8.60 -0.52 -4.52
C THR A 213 8.87 0.69 -5.39
N SER A 214 10.15 0.94 -5.69
CA SER A 214 10.55 1.93 -6.69
C SER A 214 11.57 1.42 -7.68
N SER A 215 11.44 1.86 -8.93
CA SER A 215 12.34 1.53 -10.03
C SER A 215 13.47 2.54 -10.25
N SER A 216 13.47 3.68 -9.56
CA SER A 216 14.58 4.66 -9.65
C SER A 216 14.73 5.56 -8.44
N GLY A 217 13.69 5.70 -7.62
CA GLY A 217 13.69 6.57 -6.46
C GLY A 217 13.80 5.84 -5.12
N ASP A 218 13.70 6.64 -4.06
CA ASP A 218 13.81 6.15 -2.68
C ASP A 218 12.56 5.36 -2.25
N VAL A 219 12.77 4.40 -1.36
CA VAL A 219 11.73 3.55 -0.78
C VAL A 219 11.77 3.67 0.74
N LYS A 220 10.85 4.48 1.29
CA LYS A 220 10.97 4.96 2.67
C LYS A 220 9.73 4.74 3.52
N ASN A 221 9.90 4.41 4.80
CA ASN A 221 8.80 4.39 5.77
C ASN A 221 7.63 3.45 5.42
N ASN A 222 7.87 2.43 4.59
CA ASN A 222 6.82 1.46 4.25
C ASN A 222 6.71 0.40 5.34
N SER A 223 5.53 -0.18 5.48
CA SER A 223 5.25 -1.18 6.52
C SER A 223 4.54 -2.41 5.97
N VAL A 224 4.95 -3.59 6.41
CA VAL A 224 4.21 -4.84 6.15
C VAL A 224 3.95 -5.52 7.48
N VAL A 225 2.68 -5.87 7.74
CA VAL A 225 2.27 -6.53 8.98
C VAL A 225 1.64 -7.87 8.65
N VAL A 226 2.23 -8.95 9.13
CA VAL A 226 1.75 -10.32 8.98
C VAL A 226 1.19 -10.81 10.31
N LYS A 227 -0.11 -11.07 10.36
CA LYS A 227 -0.81 -11.54 11.58
C LYS A 227 -1.14 -13.03 11.51
N SER A 228 -1.42 -13.55 10.31
CA SER A 228 -1.75 -14.95 10.06
C SER A 228 -1.58 -15.26 8.57
N GLY A 229 -1.91 -16.49 8.15
CA GLY A 229 -1.81 -16.92 6.75
C GLY A 229 -0.52 -17.67 6.42
N SER A 230 -0.39 -18.03 5.13
CA SER A 230 0.79 -18.73 4.60
C SER A 230 1.26 -18.09 3.30
N TYR A 231 2.55 -17.75 3.26
CA TYR A 231 3.16 -17.01 2.16
C TYR A 231 4.43 -17.72 1.69
N GLY A 232 4.44 -18.12 0.42
CA GLY A 232 5.47 -19.02 -0.12
C GLY A 232 6.70 -18.33 -0.71
N LYS A 233 6.72 -16.99 -0.77
CA LYS A 233 7.80 -16.18 -1.37
C LYS A 233 8.20 -15.05 -0.43
N ASN A 234 9.27 -14.35 -0.80
CA ASN A 234 9.87 -13.35 0.07
C ASN A 234 8.90 -12.19 0.32
N ILE A 235 9.01 -11.63 1.53
CA ILE A 235 8.25 -10.46 1.98
C ILE A 235 9.25 -9.36 2.30
N TYR A 236 9.09 -8.20 1.66
CA TYR A 236 9.92 -7.03 1.90
C TYR A 236 9.05 -5.84 2.27
N ALA A 237 9.38 -5.10 3.34
CA ALA A 237 8.64 -3.87 3.63
C ALA A 237 9.02 -2.73 2.67
N GLY A 238 10.28 -2.61 2.29
CA GLY A 238 10.73 -1.78 1.17
C GLY A 238 11.61 -2.55 0.18
N TYR A 239 11.43 -2.31 -1.12
CA TYR A 239 12.21 -2.98 -2.16
C TYR A 239 12.59 -2.06 -3.33
N THR A 240 13.81 -2.19 -3.85
CA THR A 240 14.19 -1.57 -5.13
C THR A 240 15.14 -2.45 -5.95
N ASP A 241 14.94 -2.45 -7.27
CA ASP A 241 15.91 -2.96 -8.24
C ASP A 241 16.90 -1.87 -8.71
N ALA A 242 16.76 -0.64 -8.20
CA ALA A 242 17.56 0.51 -8.60
C ALA A 242 18.45 1.02 -7.47
N THR A 243 19.06 2.18 -7.70
CA THR A 243 20.06 2.78 -6.80
C THR A 243 19.44 3.65 -5.69
N GLY A 244 18.12 3.81 -5.66
CA GLY A 244 17.42 4.63 -4.66
C GLY A 244 17.52 4.05 -3.25
N VAL A 245 17.57 4.91 -2.23
CA VAL A 245 17.80 4.48 -0.84
C VAL A 245 16.58 3.75 -0.29
N VAL A 246 16.80 2.60 0.36
CA VAL A 246 15.77 1.83 1.08
C VAL A 246 15.92 2.10 2.57
N ASP A 247 15.08 2.96 3.14
CA ASP A 247 15.28 3.49 4.49
C ASP A 247 14.04 3.46 5.38
N ASN A 248 14.23 3.13 6.66
CA ASN A 248 13.19 3.19 7.70
C ASN A 248 11.92 2.37 7.39
N ASN A 249 12.06 1.27 6.65
CA ASN A 249 10.94 0.36 6.38
C ASN A 249 10.84 -0.68 7.49
N THR A 250 9.61 -1.06 7.87
CA THR A 250 9.37 -1.97 8.99
C THR A 250 8.53 -3.16 8.55
N LEU A 251 8.99 -4.36 8.89
CA LEU A 251 8.24 -5.58 8.66
C LEU A 251 7.95 -6.26 10.00
N THR A 252 6.66 -6.45 10.31
CA THR A 252 6.22 -7.08 11.54
C THR A 252 5.57 -8.45 11.25
N LEU A 253 6.10 -9.52 11.85
CA LEU A 253 5.51 -10.86 11.89
C LEU A 253 4.96 -11.13 13.30
N ASN A 254 3.65 -11.01 13.48
CA ASN A 254 2.94 -11.31 14.71
C ASN A 254 2.06 -12.56 14.54
N GLY A 255 2.64 -13.61 13.95
CA GLY A 255 1.97 -14.86 13.59
C GLY A 255 2.24 -15.28 12.14
N GLY A 256 1.47 -16.25 11.66
CA GLY A 256 1.58 -16.78 10.30
C GLY A 256 2.83 -17.63 10.04
N THR A 257 2.91 -18.19 8.83
CA THR A 257 4.06 -18.99 8.39
C THR A 257 4.56 -18.51 7.04
N THR A 258 5.83 -18.12 6.98
CA THR A 258 6.54 -17.89 5.72
C THR A 258 7.68 -18.88 5.57
N THR A 259 7.76 -19.54 4.43
CA THR A 259 8.85 -20.48 4.12
C THR A 259 9.97 -19.79 3.35
N ALA A 260 10.02 -18.46 3.39
CA ALA A 260 10.87 -17.65 2.55
C ALA A 260 11.62 -16.57 3.37
N LEU A 261 12.38 -15.73 2.68
CA LEU A 261 13.09 -14.61 3.31
C LEU A 261 12.12 -13.49 3.66
N VAL A 262 12.29 -12.93 4.85
CA VAL A 262 11.62 -11.73 5.33
C VAL A 262 12.64 -10.62 5.47
N ALA A 263 12.38 -9.43 4.93
CA ALA A 263 13.26 -8.28 5.16
C ALA A 263 12.55 -6.95 5.40
N GLY A 264 13.11 -6.14 6.31
CA GLY A 264 12.66 -4.76 6.51
C GLY A 264 12.88 -3.93 5.24
N GLY A 265 14.07 -4.02 4.66
CA GLY A 265 14.41 -3.41 3.37
C GLY A 265 15.25 -4.33 2.50
N ALA A 266 15.07 -4.27 1.19
CA ALA A 266 15.84 -5.07 0.24
C ALA A 266 16.23 -4.29 -1.04
N SER A 267 17.43 -4.56 -1.55
CA SER A 267 17.91 -4.03 -2.83
C SER A 267 18.66 -5.10 -3.63
N ARG A 268 18.41 -5.13 -4.95
CA ARG A 268 19.09 -6.05 -5.88
C ARG A 268 20.31 -5.42 -6.58
N SER A 269 20.35 -4.10 -6.76
CA SER A 269 21.43 -3.43 -7.50
C SER A 269 22.42 -2.70 -6.60
N GLY A 270 22.34 -2.92 -5.29
CA GLY A 270 23.31 -2.34 -4.35
C GLY A 270 22.98 -0.91 -3.94
N ALA A 271 21.70 -0.55 -3.82
CA ALA A 271 21.34 0.66 -3.08
C ALA A 271 21.77 0.58 -1.61
N SER A 272 21.91 1.74 -0.96
CA SER A 272 22.01 1.79 0.50
C SER A 272 20.70 1.29 1.11
N VAL A 273 20.81 0.31 2.02
CA VAL A 273 19.68 -0.26 2.75
C VAL A 273 19.91 0.04 4.23
N SER A 274 19.23 1.07 4.74
CA SER A 274 19.53 1.64 6.06
C SER A 274 18.33 1.70 6.99
N ASN A 275 18.57 1.54 8.30
CA ASN A 275 17.57 1.76 9.35
C ASN A 275 16.27 0.96 9.15
N ASN A 276 16.32 -0.17 8.45
CA ASN A 276 15.14 -1.00 8.26
C ASN A 276 15.01 -2.00 9.41
N HIS A 277 13.78 -2.36 9.72
CA HIS A 277 13.45 -3.09 10.93
C HIS A 277 12.63 -4.35 10.61
N VAL A 278 12.95 -5.47 11.24
CA VAL A 278 12.06 -6.62 11.33
C VAL A 278 11.71 -6.88 12.79
N ILE A 279 10.42 -7.01 13.08
CA ILE A 279 9.90 -7.40 14.40
C ILE A 279 9.17 -8.72 14.22
N MET A 280 9.59 -9.76 14.94
CA MET A 280 9.00 -11.09 14.88
C MET A 280 8.61 -11.54 16.29
N ASP A 281 7.34 -11.83 16.49
CA ASP A 281 6.78 -12.16 17.79
C ASP A 281 5.73 -13.28 17.72
N ASP A 282 5.15 -13.61 18.87
CA ASP A 282 4.17 -14.67 19.07
C ASP A 282 4.68 -16.06 18.65
N SER A 283 4.06 -16.69 17.67
CA SER A 283 4.34 -18.04 17.17
C SER A 283 4.74 -18.05 15.70
N ALA A 284 5.19 -16.91 15.18
CA ALA A 284 5.57 -16.76 13.78
C ALA A 284 6.70 -17.73 13.37
N THR A 285 6.72 -18.11 12.10
CA THR A 285 7.81 -18.92 11.52
C THR A 285 8.31 -18.31 10.22
N ALA A 286 9.63 -18.21 10.07
CA ALA A 286 10.32 -17.72 8.85
C ALA A 286 11.52 -18.61 8.49
N SER A 287 11.91 -18.64 7.20
CA SER A 287 13.16 -19.29 6.80
C SER A 287 14.36 -18.44 7.18
N ASP A 288 14.45 -17.25 6.61
CA ASP A 288 15.55 -16.31 6.83
C ASP A 288 14.99 -14.92 7.12
N ILE A 289 15.73 -14.13 7.88
CA ILE A 289 15.37 -12.76 8.22
C ILE A 289 16.55 -11.83 7.99
N ALA A 290 16.28 -10.68 7.38
CA ALA A 290 17.23 -9.59 7.28
C ALA A 290 16.60 -8.26 7.71
N GLY A 291 17.27 -7.45 8.54
CA GLY A 291 16.82 -6.07 8.73
C GLY A 291 16.95 -5.31 7.41
N GLY A 292 18.15 -5.33 6.83
CA GLY A 292 18.47 -4.85 5.48
C GLY A 292 19.14 -5.92 4.63
N PHE A 293 18.68 -6.11 3.39
CA PHE A 293 19.17 -7.17 2.49
C PHE A 293 19.65 -6.62 1.15
N ILE A 294 20.89 -6.93 0.78
CA ILE A 294 21.46 -6.58 -0.52
C ILE A 294 21.96 -7.84 -1.22
N PHE A 295 21.47 -8.11 -2.43
CA PHE A 295 21.81 -9.31 -3.22
C PHE A 295 22.17 -8.94 -4.67
N ASP A 296 22.74 -9.86 -5.45
CA ASP A 296 22.98 -9.81 -6.92
C ASP A 296 23.74 -8.64 -7.59
N GLY A 297 24.04 -7.51 -6.94
CA GLY A 297 24.77 -6.38 -7.55
C GLY A 297 26.31 -6.55 -7.67
N ALA A 298 26.90 -5.99 -8.74
CA ALA A 298 28.35 -5.94 -8.95
C ALA A 298 29.04 -4.81 -8.15
N GLU A 299 28.39 -3.65 -8.07
CA GLU A 299 28.71 -2.56 -7.15
C GLU A 299 27.69 -2.61 -6.02
N LYS A 300 28.13 -2.52 -4.76
CA LYS A 300 27.26 -2.79 -3.61
C LYS A 300 27.29 -1.63 -2.63
N GLY A 301 26.11 -1.07 -2.39
CA GLY A 301 25.82 -0.22 -1.26
C GLY A 301 25.90 -0.98 0.06
N ASP A 302 25.67 -0.23 1.13
CA ASP A 302 25.86 -0.70 2.48
C ASP A 302 24.53 -1.05 3.15
N ALA A 303 24.54 -2.10 3.97
CA ALA A 303 23.46 -2.40 4.91
C ALA A 303 23.83 -1.78 6.27
N ILE A 304 23.25 -0.62 6.60
CA ILE A 304 23.67 0.19 7.76
C ILE A 304 22.55 0.38 8.77
N GLY A 305 22.81 0.12 10.05
CA GLY A 305 21.89 0.51 11.13
C GLY A 305 20.54 -0.22 11.12
N ASN A 306 20.43 -1.31 10.36
CA ASN A 306 19.23 -2.11 10.30
C ASN A 306 19.11 -2.98 11.55
N SER A 307 17.88 -3.36 11.92
CA SER A 307 17.67 -4.20 13.09
C SER A 307 16.64 -5.31 12.91
N ILE A 308 16.81 -6.32 13.75
CA ILE A 308 15.87 -7.42 13.91
C ILE A 308 15.58 -7.57 15.42
N THR A 309 14.31 -7.76 15.76
CA THR A 309 13.88 -8.22 17.09
C THR A 309 13.07 -9.49 16.93
N ILE A 310 13.48 -10.59 17.58
CA ILE A 310 12.77 -11.87 17.59
C ILE A 310 12.45 -12.23 19.05
N SER A 311 11.18 -12.45 19.35
CA SER A 311 10.68 -12.70 20.71
C SER A 311 9.65 -13.83 20.77
N SER A 312 9.10 -14.05 21.96
CA SER A 312 8.08 -15.07 22.26
C SER A 312 8.50 -16.47 21.80
N SER A 313 7.65 -17.24 21.13
CA SER A 313 7.96 -18.61 20.66
C SER A 313 8.33 -18.66 19.17
N SER A 314 8.70 -17.52 18.59
CA SER A 314 9.03 -17.38 17.17
C SER A 314 10.15 -18.32 16.74
N LYS A 315 10.06 -18.84 15.51
CA LYS A 315 11.02 -19.78 14.95
C LYS A 315 11.63 -19.29 13.64
N VAL A 316 12.96 -19.25 13.58
CA VAL A 316 13.72 -19.00 12.35
C VAL A 316 14.55 -20.24 12.01
N THR A 317 14.24 -20.90 10.90
CA THR A 317 14.90 -22.18 10.54
C THR A 317 16.25 -21.99 9.86
N GLY A 318 16.52 -20.82 9.31
CA GLY A 318 17.77 -20.43 8.68
C GLY A 318 18.45 -19.31 9.49
N ALA A 319 18.82 -18.23 8.82
CA ALA A 319 19.61 -17.16 9.43
C ALA A 319 18.82 -15.86 9.66
N ALA A 320 19.13 -15.17 10.76
CA ALA A 320 18.67 -13.82 11.08
C ALA A 320 19.86 -12.86 11.17
N TYR A 321 20.00 -11.94 10.21
CA TYR A 321 21.07 -10.94 10.19
C TYR A 321 20.53 -9.52 10.09
N GLY A 322 20.86 -8.64 11.04
CA GLY A 322 20.44 -7.24 11.03
C GLY A 322 20.74 -6.58 9.68
N GLY A 323 21.95 -6.74 9.15
CA GLY A 323 22.29 -6.40 7.76
C GLY A 323 22.93 -7.56 7.00
N SER A 324 22.53 -7.80 5.75
CA SER A 324 23.07 -8.89 4.93
C SER A 324 23.44 -8.41 3.52
N VAL A 325 24.71 -8.54 3.15
CA VAL A 325 25.26 -8.17 1.84
C VAL A 325 25.83 -9.42 1.12
N LYS A 326 25.06 -10.01 0.20
CA LYS A 326 25.38 -11.27 -0.52
C LYS A 326 26.06 -11.05 -1.89
N GLY A 327 27.13 -10.26 -1.94
CA GLY A 327 27.91 -10.04 -3.17
C GLY A 327 28.62 -8.70 -3.18
N GLY A 328 29.51 -8.48 -4.15
CA GLY A 328 30.46 -7.36 -4.21
C GLY A 328 31.12 -7.04 -2.86
N ASN A 329 31.59 -5.80 -2.67
CA ASN A 329 32.42 -5.41 -1.53
C ASN A 329 31.70 -4.49 -0.52
N GLY A 330 30.36 -4.46 -0.54
CA GLY A 330 29.56 -3.59 0.33
C GLY A 330 29.66 -3.95 1.82
N THR A 331 29.29 -3.01 2.68
CA THR A 331 29.48 -3.11 4.13
C THR A 331 28.18 -3.50 4.84
N ALA A 332 28.26 -4.47 5.76
CA ALA A 332 27.25 -4.63 6.81
C ALA A 332 27.76 -3.89 8.06
N LYS A 333 27.14 -2.76 8.40
CA LYS A 333 27.62 -1.86 9.46
C LYS A 333 26.57 -1.51 10.51
N ASP A 334 26.96 -1.53 11.78
CA ASP A 334 26.17 -1.03 12.91
C ASP A 334 24.75 -1.64 12.99
N ASN A 335 24.59 -2.86 12.48
CA ASN A 335 23.31 -3.56 12.49
C ASN A 335 23.14 -4.36 13.78
N VAL A 336 21.89 -4.50 14.24
CA VAL A 336 21.58 -5.12 15.53
C VAL A 336 20.52 -6.21 15.38
N THR A 337 20.84 -7.42 15.83
CA THR A 337 19.84 -8.49 16.01
C THR A 337 19.64 -8.75 17.49
N THR A 338 18.38 -8.71 17.93
CA THR A 338 17.99 -8.99 19.32
C THR A 338 17.09 -10.22 19.36
N ILE A 339 17.51 -11.23 20.11
CA ILE A 339 16.75 -12.45 20.39
C ILE A 339 16.30 -12.40 21.85
N SER A 340 15.04 -12.75 22.12
CA SER A 340 14.51 -12.77 23.48
C SER A 340 13.39 -13.79 23.67
N GLY A 341 12.90 -13.92 24.91
CA GLY A 341 11.76 -14.80 25.22
C GLY A 341 12.11 -16.28 25.08
N GLY A 342 11.29 -17.01 24.33
CA GLY A 342 11.47 -18.43 24.00
C GLY A 342 11.81 -18.68 22.52
N ALA A 343 12.32 -17.65 21.82
CA ALA A 343 12.58 -17.71 20.39
C ALA A 343 13.61 -18.80 20.07
N ASN A 344 13.48 -19.43 18.90
CA ASN A 344 14.41 -20.45 18.44
C ASN A 344 14.93 -20.09 17.04
N VAL A 345 16.23 -19.84 16.93
CA VAL A 345 16.88 -19.34 15.72
C VAL A 345 18.10 -20.19 15.39
N ALA A 346 18.17 -20.76 14.19
CA ALA A 346 19.31 -21.59 13.80
C ALA A 346 20.60 -20.75 13.67
N GLY A 347 20.58 -19.66 12.92
CA GLY A 347 21.72 -18.73 12.82
C GLY A 347 21.31 -17.30 13.15
N ALA A 348 22.08 -16.60 13.99
CA ALA A 348 21.84 -15.20 14.28
C ALA A 348 23.12 -14.37 14.21
N GLY A 349 23.00 -13.13 13.75
CA GLY A 349 24.04 -12.15 13.95
C GLY A 349 23.65 -10.72 13.66
N GLY A 350 24.49 -9.77 14.07
CA GLY A 350 24.23 -8.35 13.78
C GLY A 350 24.34 -8.06 12.29
N GLY A 351 25.36 -8.59 11.60
CA GLY A 351 25.48 -8.41 10.15
C GLY A 351 26.39 -9.41 9.44
N ILE A 352 26.18 -9.59 8.14
CA ILE A 352 26.97 -10.46 7.28
C ILE A 352 27.31 -9.77 5.96
N ALA A 353 28.58 -9.87 5.55
CA ALA A 353 29.06 -9.43 4.25
C ALA A 353 29.80 -10.57 3.55
N GLN A 354 29.56 -10.77 2.24
CA GLN A 354 30.24 -11.86 1.52
C GLN A 354 31.71 -11.52 1.22
N ASN A 355 31.99 -10.42 0.51
CA ASN A 355 33.38 -10.02 0.21
C ASN A 355 33.77 -8.68 0.83
N GLY A 356 32.79 -7.93 1.36
CA GLY A 356 33.02 -6.64 1.98
C GLY A 356 33.29 -6.71 3.48
N THR A 357 32.95 -5.64 4.17
CA THR A 357 33.27 -5.47 5.60
C THR A 357 32.05 -5.72 6.48
N ALA A 358 32.22 -6.45 7.58
CA ALA A 358 31.26 -6.51 8.67
C ALA A 358 31.80 -5.74 9.87
N LYS A 359 31.24 -4.56 10.17
CA LYS A 359 31.78 -3.66 11.21
C LYS A 359 30.74 -3.18 12.21
N GLY A 360 31.06 -3.19 13.50
CA GLY A 360 30.20 -2.57 14.51
C GLY A 360 28.87 -3.30 14.73
N ASN A 361 28.71 -4.51 14.19
CA ASN A 361 27.44 -5.22 14.25
C ASN A 361 27.30 -5.95 15.60
N LYS A 362 26.06 -6.04 16.07
CA LYS A 362 25.73 -6.54 17.40
C LYS A 362 24.67 -7.63 17.37
N LEU A 363 24.94 -8.72 18.07
CA LEU A 363 23.93 -9.73 18.42
C LEU A 363 23.65 -9.65 19.92
N VAL A 364 22.38 -9.53 20.31
CA VAL A 364 21.92 -9.53 21.70
C VAL A 364 21.02 -10.72 21.93
N ILE A 365 21.28 -11.53 22.95
CA ILE A 365 20.49 -12.72 23.29
C ILE A 365 20.00 -12.61 24.73
N ASN A 366 18.79 -12.07 24.88
CA ASN A 366 18.09 -11.93 26.16
C ASN A 366 17.10 -13.08 26.35
N ARG A 367 17.61 -14.33 26.45
CA ARG A 367 16.88 -15.62 26.40
C ARG A 367 16.62 -16.13 24.97
N GLY A 368 16.00 -17.30 24.87
CA GLY A 368 15.80 -18.04 23.62
C GLY A 368 16.93 -19.03 23.33
N THR A 369 16.91 -19.62 22.14
CA THR A 369 17.93 -20.52 21.63
C THR A 369 18.48 -19.96 20.31
N VAL A 370 19.80 -19.88 20.23
CA VAL A 370 20.54 -19.56 19.01
C VAL A 370 21.57 -20.66 18.79
N GLU A 371 21.47 -21.42 17.70
CA GLU A 371 22.41 -22.53 17.46
C GLU A 371 23.80 -22.01 17.08
N ILE A 372 23.85 -20.99 16.22
CA ILE A 372 25.09 -20.33 15.77
C ILE A 372 24.91 -18.81 15.88
N GLY A 373 25.76 -18.15 16.68
CA GLY A 373 25.68 -16.71 16.94
C GLY A 373 26.96 -15.95 16.60
N HIS A 374 26.85 -14.83 15.88
CA HIS A 374 27.97 -13.95 15.55
C HIS A 374 27.61 -12.47 15.75
N GLY A 375 28.53 -11.64 16.23
CA GLY A 375 28.32 -10.19 16.20
C GLY A 375 28.23 -9.68 14.77
N GLY A 376 29.19 -10.09 13.94
CA GLY A 376 29.23 -9.83 12.51
C GLY A 376 30.18 -10.78 11.79
N VAL A 377 29.89 -11.09 10.54
CA VAL A 377 30.61 -12.07 9.71
C VAL A 377 31.02 -11.45 8.39
N SER A 378 32.29 -11.59 8.02
CA SER A 378 32.71 -11.42 6.63
C SER A 378 33.34 -12.72 6.12
N ILE A 379 32.94 -13.18 4.93
CA ILE A 379 33.41 -14.47 4.38
C ILE A 379 34.78 -14.31 3.72
N ASN A 380 34.92 -13.34 2.82
CA ASN A 380 36.14 -13.07 2.05
C ASN A 380 36.73 -11.67 2.30
N GLY A 381 36.19 -10.93 3.27
CA GLY A 381 36.64 -9.58 3.61
C GLY A 381 37.07 -9.48 5.08
N SER A 382 36.75 -8.34 5.72
CA SER A 382 37.15 -8.05 7.09
C SER A 382 35.96 -8.01 8.04
N ALA A 383 36.18 -8.43 9.28
CA ALA A 383 35.23 -8.29 10.37
C ALA A 383 35.91 -7.58 11.54
N SER A 384 35.39 -6.43 11.98
CA SER A 384 35.95 -5.66 13.11
C SER A 384 34.84 -5.08 14.00
N ASP A 385 35.17 -4.86 15.28
CA ASP A 385 34.28 -4.15 16.23
C ASP A 385 32.88 -4.77 16.37
N ASN A 386 32.72 -6.07 16.08
CA ASN A 386 31.45 -6.75 16.21
C ASN A 386 31.34 -7.43 17.59
N SER A 387 30.15 -7.46 18.18
CA SER A 387 29.94 -8.00 19.53
C SER A 387 28.75 -8.95 19.64
N VAL A 388 28.85 -9.88 20.58
CA VAL A 388 27.74 -10.71 21.05
C VAL A 388 27.55 -10.43 22.54
N GLU A 389 26.32 -10.12 22.94
CA GLU A 389 25.89 -9.95 24.32
C GLU A 389 24.84 -11.01 24.67
N MET A 390 25.01 -11.69 25.81
CA MET A 390 24.16 -12.79 26.27
C MET A 390 23.83 -12.66 27.75
#